data_AF-A0A2V2B0L3-F1
#
_entry.id   AF-A0A2V2B0L3-F1
#
_cell.length_a   1.000
_cell.length_b   1.000
_cell.length_c   1.000
_cell.angle_alpha   90.00
_cell.angle_beta   90.00
_cell.angle_gamma   90.00
#
_symmetry.space_group_name_H-M   'P 1'
#
loop_
_entity.id
_entity.type
_entity.pdbx_description
1 polymer ?
#
loop_
_entity_poly.entity_id
_entity_poly.type
_entity_poly.pdbx_seq_one_letter_code
_entity_poly.pdbx_strand_id
1 'polypeptide(L)'
;MAANGFFRWAAGWRPWILGTVAAALLVPTPSYAAAAGAGADVRSRPGIESQVAGGAARCPDHTGADRQGWCPPPRCDGGPPGCAGPGEPLGDVTVIKEDALTGARLSGAEFQLWVEANGIPGLQTTGLDPDVAIGDPCTTATDGTCTRAVVTGLYYWQETQAPPGHDLPVDPVFGPLLLTEGNISDGVTVIAENSLTPVSTR
;
A
#
# COMPACT_ATOMS: atom_id res chain seq x y z
N MET A 1 48.46 -1.22 -8.44
CA MET A 1 48.28 -2.45 -7.63
C MET A 1 46.84 -2.39 -7.15
N ALA A 2 45.87 -2.92 -7.92
CA ALA A 2 45.34 -4.30 -7.87
C ALA A 2 44.82 -4.67 -6.45
N ALA A 3 43.59 -5.14 -6.23
CA ALA A 3 42.67 -5.85 -7.11
C ALA A 3 41.20 -5.70 -6.66
N ASN A 4 40.28 -5.52 -7.62
CA ASN A 4 38.85 -5.75 -7.42
C ASN A 4 38.55 -7.21 -7.79
N GLY A 5 38.00 -7.97 -6.85
CA GLY A 5 37.64 -9.38 -7.01
C GLY A 5 36.39 -9.59 -7.88
N PHE A 6 36.48 -10.53 -8.81
CA PHE A 6 35.41 -10.97 -9.71
C PHE A 6 34.74 -12.24 -9.16
N PHE A 7 33.42 -12.40 -9.38
CA PHE A 7 32.68 -13.64 -9.09
C PHE A 7 32.33 -14.41 -10.37
N ARG A 8 32.44 -15.74 -10.33
CA ARG A 8 32.20 -16.68 -11.46
C ARG A 8 30.80 -17.31 -11.36
N TRP A 9 30.11 -17.46 -12.48
CA TRP A 9 28.94 -18.36 -12.63
C TRP A 9 29.18 -19.42 -13.72
N ALA A 10 28.57 -20.58 -13.54
CA ALA A 10 28.79 -21.82 -14.30
C ALA A 10 28.04 -21.93 -15.65
N ALA A 11 27.69 -20.81 -16.30
CA ALA A 11 27.04 -20.84 -17.61
C ALA A 11 27.41 -19.64 -18.49
N GLY A 12 28.59 -19.70 -19.14
CA GLY A 12 28.86 -19.04 -20.42
C GLY A 12 29.02 -17.51 -20.46
N TRP A 13 30.08 -17.04 -21.13
CA TRP A 13 30.41 -15.62 -21.29
C TRP A 13 29.65 -15.00 -22.47
N ARG A 14 28.99 -13.85 -22.29
CA ARG A 14 28.62 -12.96 -23.40
C ARG A 14 28.86 -11.48 -23.02
N PRO A 15 29.76 -10.76 -23.71
CA PRO A 15 29.75 -9.30 -23.76
C PRO A 15 28.95 -8.80 -25.00
N TRP A 16 29.15 -7.53 -25.33
CA TRP A 16 28.72 -6.74 -26.51
C TRP A 16 27.53 -5.81 -26.22
N ILE A 17 27.74 -4.53 -25.89
CA ILE A 17 28.17 -3.38 -26.73
C ILE A 17 27.14 -2.96 -27.79
N LEU A 18 26.64 -1.73 -27.58
CA LEU A 18 26.15 -0.67 -28.47
C LEU A 18 25.19 -1.01 -29.63
N GLY A 19 24.03 -0.37 -29.58
CA GLY A 19 23.14 -0.18 -30.73
C GLY A 19 22.05 0.85 -30.41
N THR A 20 22.40 2.14 -30.38
CA THR A 20 21.43 3.23 -30.46
C THR A 20 20.78 3.24 -31.84
N VAL A 21 19.48 2.99 -31.91
CA VAL A 21 18.66 3.39 -33.05
C VAL A 21 17.53 4.25 -32.52
N ALA A 22 17.69 5.56 -32.67
CA ALA A 22 16.62 6.52 -32.53
C ALA A 22 15.67 6.34 -33.73
N ALA A 23 14.49 5.78 -33.49
CA ALA A 23 13.38 5.82 -34.42
C ALA A 23 12.31 6.75 -33.82
N ALA A 24 12.36 8.02 -34.22
CA ALA A 24 11.26 8.95 -34.04
C ALA A 24 10.15 8.57 -35.02
N LEU A 25 9.00 8.11 -34.51
CA LEU A 25 7.78 7.93 -35.29
C LEU A 25 6.72 8.90 -34.78
N LEU A 26 6.20 9.66 -35.74
CA LEU A 26 5.26 10.75 -35.62
C LEU A 26 3.95 10.31 -34.97
N VAL A 27 3.48 11.12 -34.03
CA VAL A 27 2.12 11.08 -33.47
C VAL A 27 1.16 11.69 -34.51
N PRO A 28 0.09 10.99 -34.94
CA PRO A 28 -1.06 11.65 -35.53
C PRO A 28 -1.95 12.22 -34.41
N THR A 29 -2.12 13.54 -34.41
CA THR A 29 -3.08 14.24 -33.56
C THR A 29 -4.52 13.94 -34.00
N PRO A 30 -5.44 13.54 -33.10
CA PRO A 30 -6.86 13.52 -33.43
C PRO A 30 -7.37 14.96 -33.50
N SER A 31 -7.81 15.37 -34.68
CA SER A 31 -8.52 16.62 -34.92
C SER A 31 -9.93 16.51 -34.34
N TYR A 32 -10.18 17.11 -33.17
CA TYR A 32 -11.55 17.30 -32.69
C TYR A 32 -12.16 18.50 -33.40
N ALA A 33 -13.03 18.22 -34.37
CA ALA A 33 -13.91 19.22 -34.96
C ALA A 33 -14.96 19.65 -33.94
N ALA A 34 -15.00 20.95 -33.66
CA ALA A 34 -16.06 21.60 -32.91
C ALA A 34 -17.36 21.56 -33.72
N ALA A 35 -18.39 20.90 -33.19
CA ALA A 35 -19.76 21.04 -33.67
C ALA A 35 -20.50 22.03 -32.77
N ALA A 36 -20.66 23.25 -33.25
CA ALA A 36 -21.64 24.20 -32.74
C ALA A 36 -23.02 23.79 -33.28
N GLY A 37 -23.98 23.54 -32.39
CA GLY A 37 -25.39 23.35 -32.70
C GLY A 37 -26.23 24.12 -31.69
N ALA A 38 -26.72 25.28 -32.12
CA ALA A 38 -27.66 26.11 -31.36
C ALA A 38 -29.11 25.73 -31.68
N GLY A 39 -29.98 25.86 -30.67
CA GLY A 39 -31.40 26.17 -30.82
C GLY A 39 -32.38 24.98 -30.71
N ALA A 40 -33.17 24.94 -29.63
CA ALA A 40 -34.49 25.61 -29.58
C ALA A 40 -35.39 25.01 -28.48
N ASP A 41 -35.99 25.92 -27.70
CA ASP A 41 -37.18 25.79 -26.87
C ASP A 41 -38.21 24.74 -27.33
N VAL A 42 -38.74 23.96 -26.38
CA VAL A 42 -40.20 23.77 -26.24
C VAL A 42 -40.58 23.78 -24.76
N ARG A 43 -41.18 24.91 -24.35
CA ARG A 43 -42.10 25.00 -23.20
C ARG A 43 -43.26 24.03 -23.39
N SER A 44 -43.62 23.35 -22.31
CA SER A 44 -44.99 23.25 -21.74
C SER A 44 -45.30 21.85 -21.25
N ARG A 45 -45.35 21.66 -19.91
CA ARG A 45 -46.45 20.95 -19.25
C ARG A 45 -46.51 21.31 -17.75
N PRO A 46 -47.71 21.58 -17.20
CA PRO A 46 -47.90 22.02 -15.83
C PRO A 46 -48.12 20.84 -14.86
N GLY A 47 -47.85 21.10 -13.58
CA GLY A 47 -48.49 20.42 -12.45
C GLY A 47 -47.88 19.11 -11.97
N ILE A 48 -46.99 19.19 -10.98
CA ILE A 48 -47.03 18.33 -9.79
C ILE A 48 -46.63 19.15 -8.56
N GLU A 49 -47.62 19.77 -7.93
CA GLU A 49 -47.62 20.00 -6.49
C GLU A 49 -47.70 18.64 -5.79
N SER A 50 -46.68 18.31 -5.01
CA SER A 50 -46.88 17.77 -3.66
C SER A 50 -45.53 17.63 -2.96
N GLN A 51 -45.13 18.75 -2.37
CA GLN A 51 -44.44 18.73 -1.09
C GLN A 51 -45.36 18.05 -0.07
N VAL A 52 -45.11 16.78 0.25
CA VAL A 52 -45.59 16.15 1.49
C VAL A 52 -44.45 15.34 2.10
N ALA A 53 -43.85 15.97 3.11
CA ALA A 53 -43.42 15.37 4.37
C ALA A 53 -42.62 14.06 4.33
N GLY A 54 -41.31 14.20 4.13
CA GLY A 54 -40.32 13.40 4.83
C GLY A 54 -39.37 14.36 5.54
N GLY A 55 -39.70 14.73 6.77
CA GLY A 55 -39.01 15.78 7.52
C GLY A 55 -37.51 15.51 7.61
N ALA A 56 -36.70 16.43 7.09
CA ALA A 56 -35.28 16.47 7.38
C ALA A 56 -35.10 16.59 8.90
N ALA A 57 -34.39 15.63 9.50
CA ALA A 57 -33.98 15.74 10.89
C ALA A 57 -33.08 16.98 11.04
N ARG A 58 -33.36 17.81 12.05
CA ARG A 58 -32.46 18.89 12.45
C ARG A 58 -31.21 18.26 13.05
N CYS A 59 -30.02 18.78 12.74
CA CYS A 59 -28.82 18.45 13.51
C CYS A 59 -29.08 18.75 14.99
N PRO A 60 -28.77 17.82 15.93
CA PRO A 60 -28.80 18.14 17.33
C PRO A 60 -27.65 19.14 17.59
N ASP A 61 -28.05 20.33 18.01
CA ASP A 61 -27.22 21.38 18.60
C ASP A 61 -26.34 22.25 17.68
N HIS A 62 -26.97 23.22 17.02
CA HIS A 62 -26.33 24.51 16.76
C HIS A 62 -27.27 25.64 17.20
N THR A 63 -27.28 25.94 18.50
CA THR A 63 -27.79 27.24 18.96
C THR A 63 -26.82 28.33 18.54
N GLY A 64 -27.07 28.90 17.36
CA GLY A 64 -26.55 30.22 16.97
C GLY A 64 -25.53 30.23 15.85
N ALA A 65 -26.00 30.25 14.61
CA ALA A 65 -25.70 31.29 13.62
C ALA A 65 -26.51 31.01 12.34
N ASP A 66 -27.14 32.07 11.84
CA ASP A 66 -27.74 32.30 10.53
C ASP A 66 -28.22 31.16 9.61
N ARG A 67 -29.49 31.32 9.21
CA ARG A 67 -30.34 30.45 8.39
C ARG A 67 -29.95 30.39 6.91
N GLN A 68 -28.70 30.13 6.56
CA GLN A 68 -28.31 29.88 5.18
C GLN A 68 -27.54 28.56 5.09
N GLY A 69 -28.34 27.49 5.18
CA GLY A 69 -27.90 26.13 5.02
C GLY A 69 -27.32 25.90 3.63
N TRP A 70 -26.03 25.56 3.62
CA TRP A 70 -25.50 24.62 2.66
C TRP A 70 -24.31 23.89 3.28
N CYS A 71 -24.43 22.57 3.43
CA CYS A 71 -23.29 21.69 3.70
C CYS A 71 -22.89 21.04 2.37
N PRO A 72 -21.81 21.47 1.71
CA PRO A 72 -21.20 20.69 0.63
C PRO A 72 -20.47 19.47 1.23
N PRO A 73 -20.58 18.26 0.64
CA PRO A 73 -19.87 17.08 1.11
C PRO A 73 -18.36 17.15 0.78
N PRO A 74 -17.44 16.47 1.52
CA PRO A 74 -17.54 15.81 2.83
C PRO A 74 -16.48 16.34 3.83
N ARG A 75 -16.88 16.78 5.02
CA ARG A 75 -15.95 17.03 6.16
C ARG A 75 -16.69 16.76 7.47
N CYS A 76 -16.50 15.59 8.07
CA CYS A 76 -16.81 15.27 9.48
C CYS A 76 -16.36 13.82 9.79
N ASP A 77 -15.07 13.57 10.02
CA ASP A 77 -14.54 12.24 10.35
C ASP A 77 -14.75 11.84 11.84
N GLY A 78 -15.68 12.50 12.53
CA GLY A 78 -15.88 12.32 13.97
C GLY A 78 -17.24 12.79 14.46
N GLY A 79 -18.31 12.31 13.84
CA GLY A 79 -19.69 12.49 14.31
C GLY A 79 -20.27 11.23 14.97
N PRO A 80 -21.43 11.33 15.66
CA PRO A 80 -22.12 10.19 16.28
C PRO A 80 -22.46 9.09 15.25
N PRO A 81 -22.79 7.86 15.69
CA PRO A 81 -23.05 6.72 14.80
C PRO A 81 -24.09 7.07 13.73
N GLY A 82 -23.66 7.01 12.45
CA GLY A 82 -24.44 7.45 11.29
C GLY A 82 -23.72 8.43 10.35
N CYS A 83 -22.56 8.98 10.75
CA CYS A 83 -21.76 9.92 9.96
C CYS A 83 -20.36 9.40 9.56
N ALA A 84 -20.22 8.12 9.23
CA ALA A 84 -18.96 7.61 8.68
C ALA A 84 -18.91 7.93 7.17
N GLY A 85 -17.99 8.82 6.76
CA GLY A 85 -17.47 8.78 5.39
C GLY A 85 -16.80 7.42 5.16
N PRO A 86 -16.59 7.00 3.90
CA PRO A 86 -15.72 5.85 3.68
C PRO A 86 -14.35 6.23 4.25
N GLY A 87 -13.89 5.51 5.28
CA GLY A 87 -12.51 5.66 5.76
C GLY A 87 -11.53 5.47 4.60
N GLU A 88 -10.31 5.99 4.74
CA GLU A 88 -9.25 5.75 3.78
C GLU A 88 -9.17 4.24 3.46
N PRO A 89 -9.18 3.86 2.17
CA PRO A 89 -9.20 2.45 1.81
C PRO A 89 -7.93 1.79 2.36
N LEU A 90 -8.10 0.58 2.89
CA LEU A 90 -7.02 -0.22 3.43
C LEU A 90 -6.72 -1.38 2.50
N GLY A 91 -5.45 -1.74 2.39
CA GLY A 91 -4.98 -2.94 1.72
C GLY A 91 -4.07 -3.75 2.63
N ASP A 92 -3.99 -5.04 2.33
CA ASP A 92 -3.21 -5.98 3.11
C ASP A 92 -1.73 -5.91 2.73
N VAL A 93 -0.87 -5.76 3.73
CA VAL A 93 0.58 -5.96 3.62
C VAL A 93 0.90 -7.24 4.40
N THR A 94 1.36 -8.26 3.68
CA THR A 94 1.54 -9.61 4.21
C THR A 94 3.00 -10.06 4.12
N VAL A 95 3.50 -10.69 5.17
CA VAL A 95 4.71 -11.52 5.12
C VAL A 95 4.31 -12.98 5.22
N ILE A 96 4.93 -13.83 4.40
CA ILE A 96 4.85 -15.28 4.57
C ILE A 96 6.21 -15.84 4.93
N LYS A 97 6.26 -16.51 6.07
CA LYS A 97 7.46 -17.12 6.61
C LYS A 97 7.61 -18.55 6.12
N GLU A 98 8.77 -18.84 5.54
CA GLU A 98 9.15 -20.16 5.04
C GLU A 98 10.49 -20.62 5.62
N ASP A 99 10.69 -21.94 5.65
CA ASP A 99 12.00 -22.57 5.80
C ASP A 99 12.74 -22.52 4.46
N ALA A 100 13.99 -22.03 4.48
CA ALA A 100 14.77 -21.74 3.28
C ALA A 100 15.14 -22.99 2.46
N LEU A 101 15.14 -24.18 3.08
CA LEU A 101 15.51 -25.42 2.40
C LEU A 101 14.29 -26.16 1.84
N THR A 102 13.20 -26.19 2.59
CA THR A 102 12.02 -27.01 2.32
C THR A 102 10.85 -26.24 1.75
N GLY A 103 10.82 -24.90 1.89
CA GLY A 103 9.67 -24.07 1.55
C GLY A 103 8.47 -24.27 2.48
N ALA A 104 8.65 -24.97 3.60
CA ALA A 104 7.57 -25.21 4.55
C ALA A 104 7.17 -23.92 5.27
N ARG A 105 5.87 -23.72 5.50
CA ARG A 105 5.34 -22.58 6.26
C ARG A 105 5.77 -22.64 7.73
N LEU A 106 6.21 -21.51 8.28
CA LEU A 106 6.72 -21.42 9.66
C LEU A 106 5.90 -20.47 10.53
N SER A 107 5.34 -21.00 11.62
CA SER A 107 4.65 -20.23 12.66
C SER A 107 5.61 -19.73 13.74
N GLY A 108 5.25 -18.64 14.41
CA GLY A 108 5.94 -18.17 15.61
C GLY A 108 7.13 -17.24 15.35
N ALA A 109 7.33 -16.78 14.11
CA ALA A 109 8.26 -15.69 13.82
C ALA A 109 7.60 -14.35 14.16
N GLU A 110 8.35 -13.39 14.70
CA GLU A 110 7.84 -12.06 15.05
C GLU A 110 8.36 -11.01 14.07
N PHE A 111 7.45 -10.17 13.59
CA PHE A 111 7.72 -9.11 12.63
C PHE A 111 7.18 -7.76 13.09
N GLN A 112 7.98 -6.70 12.96
CA GLN A 112 7.50 -5.32 13.05
C GLN A 112 7.28 -4.76 11.64
N LEU A 113 6.09 -4.18 11.39
CA LEU A 113 5.82 -3.44 10.16
C LEU A 113 6.31 -2.00 10.32
N TRP A 114 6.93 -1.47 9.26
CA TRP A 114 7.40 -0.10 9.17
C TRP A 114 6.89 0.57 7.90
N VAL A 115 6.63 1.87 7.97
CA VAL A 115 6.34 2.72 6.80
C VAL A 115 7.47 3.69 6.57
N GLU A 116 7.88 3.83 5.31
CA GLU A 116 8.84 4.84 4.85
C GLU A 116 8.31 6.24 5.18
N ALA A 117 9.09 7.04 5.90
CA ALA A 117 8.66 8.37 6.35
C ALA A 117 9.56 9.53 5.89
N ASN A 118 10.81 9.25 5.50
CA ASN A 118 11.84 10.26 5.28
C ASN A 118 12.35 10.32 3.81
N GLY A 119 11.99 9.34 2.98
CA GLY A 119 12.37 9.29 1.57
C GLY A 119 13.80 8.80 1.31
N ILE A 120 14.44 8.17 2.29
CA ILE A 120 15.77 7.57 2.20
C ILE A 120 15.59 6.06 1.96
N PRO A 121 16.05 5.51 0.81
CA PRO A 121 15.84 4.11 0.51
C PRO A 121 16.38 3.14 1.58
N GLY A 122 15.54 2.15 1.92
CA GLY A 122 15.82 1.13 2.94
C GLY A 122 15.12 1.45 4.26
N LEU A 123 15.14 0.52 5.21
CA LEU A 123 14.57 0.76 6.53
C LEU A 123 15.57 1.52 7.43
N GLN A 124 15.15 2.63 8.02
CA GLN A 124 15.90 3.31 9.09
C GLN A 124 15.10 3.30 10.41
N THR A 125 15.47 2.40 11.32
CA THR A 125 14.80 2.28 12.63
C THR A 125 15.32 3.25 13.70
N THR A 126 16.40 3.98 13.41
CA THR A 126 17.02 4.95 14.32
C THR A 126 17.55 6.15 13.54
N GLY A 127 17.83 7.26 14.24
CA GLY A 127 18.36 8.48 13.63
C GLY A 127 17.52 9.70 13.99
N LEU A 128 17.77 10.81 13.29
CA LEU A 128 17.05 12.07 13.50
C LEU A 128 15.65 12.07 12.87
N ASP A 129 15.46 11.31 11.80
CA ASP A 129 14.20 11.20 11.07
C ASP A 129 14.01 9.74 10.63
N PRO A 130 13.78 8.80 11.57
CA PRO A 130 13.62 7.39 11.25
C PRO A 130 12.25 7.09 10.61
N ASP A 131 12.14 5.91 10.02
CA ASP A 131 10.86 5.35 9.60
C ASP A 131 9.95 5.07 10.80
N VAL A 132 8.65 4.92 10.52
CA VAL A 132 7.62 4.80 11.57
C VAL A 132 7.15 3.35 11.70
N ALA A 133 7.26 2.81 12.91
CA ALA A 133 6.70 1.50 13.24
C ALA A 133 5.16 1.55 13.27
N ILE A 134 4.52 0.57 12.64
CA ILE A 134 3.06 0.46 12.56
C ILE A 134 2.56 -0.63 13.51
N GLY A 135 1.83 -0.19 14.54
CA GLY A 135 1.21 -1.07 15.52
C GLY A 135 2.19 -1.95 16.29
N ASP A 136 1.64 -2.93 17.00
CA ASP A 136 2.44 -3.93 17.74
C ASP A 136 3.05 -4.98 16.80
N PRO A 137 4.13 -5.67 17.23
CA PRO A 137 4.69 -6.80 16.50
C PRO A 137 3.64 -7.85 16.13
N CYS A 138 3.87 -8.49 15.00
CA CYS A 138 3.01 -9.49 14.42
C CYS A 138 3.68 -10.85 14.44
N THR A 139 3.03 -11.84 15.02
CA THR A 139 3.53 -13.22 15.02
C THR A 139 2.91 -14.01 13.88
N THR A 140 3.72 -14.77 13.14
CA THR A 140 3.21 -15.62 12.06
C THR A 140 2.34 -16.75 12.60
N ALA A 141 1.17 -16.92 11.99
CA ALA A 141 0.21 -17.96 12.35
C ALA A 141 0.66 -19.34 11.84
N THR A 142 -0.18 -20.37 12.04
CA THR A 142 0.11 -21.76 11.64
C THR A 142 0.32 -21.93 10.13
N ASP A 143 -0.28 -21.07 9.32
CA ASP A 143 -0.08 -21.03 7.86
C ASP A 143 1.18 -20.26 7.43
N GLY A 144 1.98 -19.80 8.41
CA GLY A 144 3.19 -19.01 8.20
C GLY A 144 2.94 -17.55 7.83
N THR A 145 1.70 -17.08 7.86
CA THR A 145 1.37 -15.71 7.44
C THR A 145 1.28 -14.76 8.62
N CYS A 146 1.61 -13.50 8.35
CA CYS A 146 1.30 -12.35 9.20
C CYS A 146 0.87 -11.19 8.28
N THR A 147 -0.27 -10.59 8.59
CA THR A 147 -0.89 -9.53 7.76
C THR A 147 -1.26 -8.32 8.60
N ARG A 148 -1.17 -7.14 7.99
CA ARG A 148 -1.69 -5.87 8.50
C ARG A 148 -2.45 -5.14 7.39
N ALA A 149 -3.63 -4.63 7.71
CA ALA A 149 -4.39 -3.75 6.84
C ALA A 149 -3.96 -2.30 7.07
N VAL A 150 -3.46 -1.64 6.04
CA VAL A 150 -2.90 -0.28 6.09
C VAL A 150 -3.32 0.53 4.87
N VAL A 151 -3.21 1.86 4.95
CA VAL A 151 -3.42 2.74 3.80
C VAL A 151 -2.33 2.55 2.74
N THR A 152 -2.43 3.21 1.59
CA THR A 152 -1.36 3.20 0.59
C THR A 152 -0.05 3.75 1.15
N GLY A 153 1.09 3.18 0.75
CA GLY A 153 2.41 3.57 1.24
C GLY A 153 3.52 2.63 0.77
N LEU A 154 4.75 2.94 1.18
CA LEU A 154 5.93 2.10 1.00
C LEU A 154 6.29 1.48 2.35
N TYR A 155 6.34 0.15 2.41
CA TYR A 155 6.45 -0.59 3.67
C TYR A 155 7.66 -1.51 3.72
N TYR A 156 8.10 -1.81 4.94
CA TYR A 156 9.11 -2.83 5.22
C TYR A 156 8.64 -3.73 6.37
N TRP A 157 8.83 -5.03 6.22
CA TRP A 157 8.75 -5.97 7.32
C TRP A 157 10.14 -6.18 7.91
N GLN A 158 10.28 -6.04 9.23
CA GLN A 158 11.51 -6.40 9.94
C GLN A 158 11.24 -7.62 10.81
N GLU A 159 11.93 -8.73 10.58
CA GLU A 159 11.90 -9.87 11.50
C GLU A 159 12.67 -9.52 12.77
N THR A 160 11.96 -9.45 13.90
CA THR A 160 12.55 -9.14 15.20
C THR A 160 12.89 -10.40 15.98
N GLN A 161 12.21 -11.51 15.67
CA GLN A 161 12.48 -12.80 16.27
C GLN A 161 12.23 -13.94 15.29
N ALA A 162 13.21 -14.83 15.13
CA ALA A 162 13.10 -16.02 14.32
C ALA A 162 12.09 -17.02 14.90
N PRO A 163 11.45 -17.87 14.06
CA PRO A 163 10.62 -18.95 14.55
C PRO A 163 11.48 -20.01 15.26
N PRO A 164 10.89 -20.84 16.15
CA PRO A 164 11.63 -21.85 16.90
C PRO A 164 12.48 -22.77 16.01
N GLY A 165 13.74 -22.99 16.40
CA GLY A 165 14.68 -23.87 15.69
C GLY A 165 15.33 -23.26 14.44
N HIS A 166 15.10 -21.97 14.17
CA HIS A 166 15.69 -21.25 13.05
C HIS A 166 16.53 -20.07 13.53
N ASP A 167 17.50 -19.69 12.70
CA ASP A 167 18.31 -18.51 12.95
C ASP A 167 17.62 -17.25 12.41
N LEU A 168 17.84 -16.12 13.08
CA LEU A 168 17.45 -14.81 12.56
C LEU A 168 18.38 -14.44 11.40
N PRO A 169 17.86 -13.98 10.25
CA PRO A 169 18.68 -13.55 9.13
C PRO A 169 19.65 -12.41 9.52
N VAL A 170 20.81 -12.37 8.85
CA VAL A 170 21.78 -11.27 9.03
C VAL A 170 21.18 -9.92 8.61
N ASP A 171 20.38 -9.94 7.55
CA ASP A 171 19.55 -8.81 7.14
C ASP A 171 18.08 -9.21 7.31
N PRO A 172 17.44 -8.86 8.44
CA PRO A 172 16.08 -9.26 8.74
C PRO A 172 15.03 -8.30 8.14
N VAL A 173 15.39 -7.47 7.15
CA VAL A 173 14.49 -6.50 6.53
C VAL A 173 14.00 -7.00 5.18
N PHE A 174 12.68 -6.99 4.99
CA PHE A 174 12.00 -7.45 3.79
C PHE A 174 11.18 -6.30 3.20
N GLY A 175 11.57 -5.86 2.00
CA GLY A 175 10.93 -4.76 1.29
C GLY A 175 11.88 -4.07 0.31
N PRO A 176 11.48 -2.91 -0.24
CA PRO A 176 10.22 -2.23 0.03
C PRO A 176 9.00 -2.94 -0.60
N LEU A 177 7.84 -2.84 0.07
CA LEU A 177 6.54 -3.25 -0.45
C LEU A 177 5.71 -2.01 -0.77
N LEU A 178 5.39 -1.80 -2.05
CA LEU A 178 4.64 -0.63 -2.50
C LEU A 178 3.13 -0.96 -2.61
N LEU A 179 2.35 -0.45 -1.66
CA LEU A 179 0.89 -0.51 -1.69
C LEU A 179 0.33 0.80 -2.27
N THR A 180 -0.46 0.70 -3.33
CA THR A 180 -1.03 1.80 -4.11
C THR A 180 -2.53 1.58 -4.28
N GLU A 181 -3.27 2.59 -4.71
CA GLU A 181 -4.69 2.43 -5.04
C GLU A 181 -4.93 1.33 -6.10
N GLY A 182 -3.97 1.11 -7.01
CA GLY A 182 -4.10 0.13 -8.09
C GLY A 182 -3.98 -1.33 -7.65
N ASN A 183 -3.37 -1.61 -6.50
CA ASN A 183 -3.25 -2.96 -5.95
C ASN A 183 -3.83 -3.07 -4.53
N ILE A 184 -4.51 -2.05 -4.03
CA ILE A 184 -4.99 -2.02 -2.64
C ILE A 184 -5.98 -3.14 -2.33
N SER A 185 -6.79 -3.55 -3.31
CA SER A 185 -7.74 -4.66 -3.16
C SER A 185 -7.08 -6.04 -3.19
N ASP A 186 -5.91 -6.17 -3.82
CA ASP A 186 -5.15 -7.43 -3.87
C ASP A 186 -4.16 -7.54 -2.71
N GLY A 187 -3.70 -6.39 -2.19
CA GLY A 187 -2.63 -6.30 -1.23
C GLY A 187 -1.24 -6.53 -1.83
N VAL A 188 -0.24 -6.56 -0.97
CA VAL A 188 1.16 -6.86 -1.31
C VAL A 188 1.71 -7.91 -0.35
N THR A 189 2.54 -8.80 -0.87
CA THR A 189 3.08 -9.94 -0.11
C THR A 189 4.57 -10.11 -0.37
N VAL A 190 5.33 -10.45 0.67
CA VAL A 190 6.74 -10.85 0.59
C VAL A 190 6.97 -12.20 1.27
N ILE A 191 7.89 -13.00 0.73
CA ILE A 191 8.35 -14.24 1.37
C ILE A 191 9.60 -13.94 2.18
N ALA A 192 9.62 -14.40 3.44
CA ALA A 192 10.75 -14.31 4.35
C ALA A 192 11.24 -15.73 4.70
N GLU A 193 12.44 -16.08 4.27
CA GLU A 193 13.04 -17.40 4.45
C GLU A 193 14.02 -17.42 5.65
N ASN A 194 13.98 -18.44 6.51
CA ASN A 194 15.00 -18.66 7.54
C ASN A 194 15.65 -20.01 7.36
N SER A 195 16.91 -20.08 7.74
CA SER A 195 17.65 -21.34 7.81
C SER A 195 17.54 -21.95 9.21
N LEU A 196 17.52 -23.28 9.28
CA LEU A 196 17.59 -24.01 10.55
C LEU A 196 18.87 -23.66 11.31
N THR A 197 18.75 -23.54 12.64
CA THR A 197 19.90 -23.44 13.52
C THR A 197 20.69 -24.77 13.46
N PRO A 198 21.98 -24.76 13.09
CA PRO A 198 22.75 -25.99 13.00
C PRO A 198 22.87 -26.65 14.38
N VAL A 199 22.51 -27.94 14.45
CA VAL A 199 22.72 -28.74 15.67
C VAL A 199 24.21 -28.96 15.87
N SER A 200 24.75 -28.47 16.97
CA SER A 200 26.15 -28.71 17.33
C SER A 200 26.28 -30.13 17.89
N THR A 201 26.62 -31.10 17.03
CA THR A 201 26.93 -32.47 17.45
C THR A 201 28.32 -32.48 18.09
N ARG A 202 28.37 -32.74 19.41
CA ARG A 202 29.60 -32.91 20.18
C ARG A 202 30.16 -34.33 20.04
#